data_AF-A0A966TSS7-F1
#
_entry.id   AF-A0A966TSS7-F1
#
_cell.length_a   1.000
_cell.length_b   1.000
_cell.length_c   1.000
_cell.angle_alpha   90.00
_cell.angle_beta   90.00
_cell.angle_gamma   90.00
#
_symmetry.space_group_name_H-M   'P 1'
#
loop_
_entity.id
_entity.type
_entity.pdbx_description
1 polymer ?
#
loop_
_entity_poly.entity_id
_entity_poly.type
_entity_poly.pdbx_seq_one_letter_code
_entity_poly.pdbx_strand_id
1 'polypeptide(L)'
;MSDKTAAGELSDEELDLQLREIADRFIDLANEQAQRFHKENVSEAMMFAASRFNAFVVAAHAEDVLAYDEERDKALEYFTGQYRNMLVSNLDDYRGSFEDLKYAHLMTRRPN
;
A
#
# COMPACT_ATOMS: atom_id res chain seq x y z
N MET A 1 -12.62 32.79 25.24
CA MET A 1 -13.03 31.59 24.48
C MET A 1 -12.60 31.78 23.04
N SER A 2 -11.54 31.09 22.64
CA SER A 2 -11.16 30.86 21.25
C SER A 2 -10.27 29.63 21.28
N ASP A 3 -10.90 28.48 21.59
CA ASP A 3 -10.30 27.17 21.41
C ASP A 3 -10.39 26.87 19.91
N LYS A 4 -9.34 27.23 19.18
CA LYS A 4 -9.20 26.97 17.75
C LYS A 4 -8.22 25.82 17.59
N THR A 5 -8.75 24.63 17.85
CA THR A 5 -8.37 23.33 17.26
C THR A 5 -6.89 23.17 16.90
N ALA A 6 -6.09 22.74 17.88
CA ALA A 6 -4.86 22.01 17.60
C ALA A 6 -5.24 20.58 17.18
N ALA A 7 -5.56 20.37 15.90
CA ALA A 7 -5.39 19.06 15.30
C ALA A 7 -3.86 18.87 15.19
N GLY A 8 -3.27 18.20 16.17
CA GLY A 8 -1.83 17.92 16.17
C GLY A 8 -1.46 17.11 14.92
N GLU A 9 -0.35 17.47 14.29
CA GLU A 9 0.25 16.65 13.23
C GLU A 9 0.54 15.25 13.80
N LEU A 10 0.12 14.21 13.07
CA LEU A 10 0.37 12.82 13.44
C LEU A 10 1.88 12.55 13.37
N SER A 11 2.38 11.75 14.30
CA SER A 11 3.73 11.19 14.22
C SER A 11 3.84 10.17 13.07
N ASP A 12 5.07 9.91 12.62
CA ASP A 12 5.34 8.90 11.57
C ASP A 12 4.78 7.51 11.92
N GLU A 13 4.83 7.14 13.21
CA GLU A 13 4.29 5.87 13.71
C GLU A 13 2.75 5.84 13.62
N GLU A 14 2.09 6.93 13.98
CA GLU A 14 0.63 7.05 13.86
C GLU A 14 0.18 7.04 12.39
N LEU A 15 0.95 7.65 11.49
CA LEU A 15 0.71 7.61 10.05
C LEU A 15 0.85 6.18 9.49
N ASP A 16 1.88 5.44 9.89
CA ASP A 16 2.06 4.04 9.47
C ASP A 16 0.92 3.15 9.97
N LEU A 17 0.52 3.30 11.24
CA LEU A 17 -0.62 2.57 11.81
C LEU A 17 -1.92 2.86 11.07
N GLN A 18 -2.19 4.14 10.79
CA GLN A 18 -3.38 4.54 10.04
C GLN A 18 -3.36 3.98 8.61
N LEU A 19 -2.21 4.01 7.94
CA LEU A 19 -2.04 3.43 6.61
C LEU A 19 -2.33 1.92 6.61
N ARG A 20 -1.82 1.18 7.60
CA ARG A 20 -2.08 -0.26 7.75
C ARG A 20 -3.55 -0.55 8.01
N GLU A 21 -4.18 0.18 8.92
CA GLU A 21 -5.60 0.02 9.22
C GLU A 21 -6.47 0.21 7.97
N ILE A 22 -6.17 1.23 7.16
CA ILE A 22 -6.90 1.47 5.90
C ILE A 22 -6.60 0.37 4.87
N ALA A 23 -5.34 -0.05 4.73
CA ALA A 23 -4.95 -1.11 3.81
C ALA A 23 -5.62 -2.45 4.13
N ASP A 24 -5.70 -2.82 5.41
CA ASP A 24 -6.35 -4.06 5.86
C ASP A 24 -7.83 -4.09 5.46
N ARG A 25 -8.53 -2.95 5.54
CA ARG A 25 -9.93 -2.87 5.09
C ARG A 25 -10.09 -3.08 3.58
N PHE A 26 -9.13 -2.63 2.77
CA PHE A 26 -9.14 -2.92 1.34
C PHE A 26 -8.81 -4.39 1.05
N ILE A 27 -7.89 -4.99 1.81
CA ILE A 27 -7.55 -6.41 1.73
C ILE A 27 -8.74 -7.29 2.10
N ASP A 28 -9.50 -6.94 3.14
CA ASP A 28 -10.71 -7.65 3.53
C ASP A 28 -11.74 -7.67 2.39
N LEU A 29 -11.97 -6.52 1.75
CA LEU A 29 -12.85 -6.44 0.59
C LEU A 29 -12.32 -7.28 -0.58
N ALA A 30 -11.00 -7.26 -0.82
CA ALA A 30 -10.38 -8.08 -1.86
C ALA A 30 -10.54 -9.59 -1.56
N ASN A 31 -10.41 -9.99 -0.29
CA ASN A 31 -10.61 -11.36 0.15
C ASN A 31 -12.07 -11.82 -0.06
N GLU A 32 -13.04 -10.93 0.15
CA GLU A 32 -14.45 -11.18 -0.18
C GLU A 32 -14.65 -11.35 -1.70
N GLN A 33 -14.06 -10.47 -2.52
CA GLN A 33 -14.14 -10.59 -3.98
C GLN A 33 -13.47 -11.86 -4.49
N ALA A 34 -12.39 -12.31 -3.84
CA ALA A 34 -11.68 -13.55 -4.16
C ALA A 34 -12.50 -14.82 -3.87
N GLN A 35 -13.60 -14.73 -3.11
CA GLN A 35 -14.57 -15.82 -3.01
C GLN A 35 -15.44 -15.97 -4.27
N ARG A 36 -15.50 -14.92 -5.09
CA ARG A 36 -16.38 -14.84 -6.28
C ARG A 36 -15.62 -14.84 -7.60
N PHE A 37 -14.41 -14.28 -7.62
CA PHE A 37 -13.58 -14.11 -8.80
C PHE A 37 -12.17 -14.68 -8.57
N HIS A 38 -11.44 -14.98 -9.67
CA HIS A 38 -10.04 -15.41 -9.59
C HIS A 38 -9.18 -14.34 -8.91
N LYS A 39 -8.25 -14.79 -8.05
CA LYS A 39 -7.39 -13.91 -7.24
C LYS A 39 -6.54 -12.97 -8.10
N GLU A 40 -6.11 -13.44 -9.26
CA GLU A 40 -5.34 -12.67 -10.23
C GLU A 40 -6.17 -11.50 -10.78
N ASN A 41 -7.44 -11.75 -11.10
CA ASN A 41 -8.36 -10.70 -11.56
C ASN A 41 -8.68 -9.70 -10.44
N VAL A 42 -8.82 -10.18 -9.19
CA VAL A 42 -9.01 -9.29 -8.03
C VAL A 42 -7.78 -8.43 -7.80
N SER A 43 -6.57 -8.99 -7.93
CA SER A 43 -5.32 -8.26 -7.83
C SER A 43 -5.21 -7.16 -8.90
N GLU A 44 -5.52 -7.49 -10.16
CA GLU A 44 -5.56 -6.50 -11.24
C GLU A 44 -6.62 -5.41 -10.97
N ALA A 45 -7.80 -5.80 -10.49
CA ALA A 45 -8.87 -4.86 -10.13
C ALA A 45 -8.46 -3.92 -8.98
N MET A 46 -7.74 -4.40 -7.97
CA MET A 46 -7.19 -3.55 -6.91
C MET A 46 -6.20 -2.54 -7.46
N MET A 47 -5.28 -2.98 -8.33
CA MET A 47 -4.30 -2.08 -8.96
C MET A 47 -4.99 -1.00 -9.79
N PHE A 48 -6.03 -1.38 -10.53
CA PHE A 48 -6.84 -0.43 -11.30
C PHE A 48 -7.66 0.51 -10.41
N ALA A 49 -8.20 0.04 -9.29
CA ALA A 49 -8.93 0.87 -8.34
C ALA A 49 -7.99 1.90 -7.69
N ALA A 50 -6.80 1.47 -7.26
CA ALA A 50 -5.77 2.34 -6.70
C ALA A 50 -5.33 3.42 -7.71
N SER A 51 -5.10 3.05 -8.98
CA SER A 51 -4.70 4.04 -10.00
C SER A 51 -5.78 5.11 -10.24
N ARG A 52 -7.06 4.72 -10.25
CA ARG A 52 -8.18 5.66 -10.37
C ARG A 52 -8.29 6.60 -9.17
N PHE A 53 -8.13 6.07 -7.95
CA PHE A 53 -8.18 6.89 -6.74
C PHE A 53 -7.00 7.86 -6.68
N ASN A 54 -5.79 7.40 -6.99
CA ASN A 54 -4.60 8.24 -7.03
C ASN A 54 -4.71 9.34 -8.10
N ALA A 55 -5.25 9.02 -9.28
CA ALA A 55 -5.52 10.02 -10.32
C ALA A 55 -6.53 11.09 -9.86
N PHE A 56 -7.57 10.68 -9.12
CA PHE A 56 -8.51 11.61 -8.50
C PHE A 56 -7.83 12.51 -7.47
N VAL A 57 -6.96 11.96 -6.62
CA VAL A 57 -6.19 12.73 -5.63
C VAL A 57 -5.35 13.81 -6.33
N VAL A 58 -4.64 13.49 -7.40
CA VAL A 58 -3.87 14.49 -8.18
C VAL A 58 -4.79 15.56 -8.75
N ALA A 59 -5.87 15.14 -9.42
CA ALA A 59 -6.81 16.07 -10.02
C ALA A 59 -7.49 16.99 -8.99
N ALA A 60 -7.71 16.52 -7.76
CA ALA A 60 -8.33 17.30 -6.70
C ALA A 60 -7.41 18.38 -6.11
N HIS A 61 -6.09 18.25 -6.27
CA HIS A 61 -5.11 19.25 -5.81
C HIS A 61 -4.73 20.27 -6.88
N ALA A 62 -4.97 19.98 -8.16
CA ALA A 62 -4.70 20.90 -9.25
C ALA A 62 -5.71 22.06 -9.29
N GLU A 63 -5.20 23.30 -9.30
CA GLU A 63 -6.03 24.51 -9.40
C GLU A 63 -6.58 24.75 -10.82
N ASP A 64 -5.80 24.35 -11.83
CA ASP A 64 -6.15 24.44 -13.25
C ASP A 64 -5.47 23.34 -14.09
N VAL A 65 -5.70 23.37 -15.40
CA VAL A 65 -5.16 22.37 -16.33
C VAL A 65 -3.64 22.44 -16.47
N LEU A 66 -3.03 23.63 -16.32
CA LEU A 66 -1.58 23.80 -16.40
C LEU A 66 -0.92 23.20 -15.17
N ALA A 67 -1.45 23.48 -13.98
CA ALA A 67 -1.02 22.86 -12.73
C ALA A 67 -1.18 21.34 -12.78
N TYR A 68 -2.32 20.85 -13.31
CA TYR A 68 -2.55 19.42 -13.50
C TYR A 68 -1.47 18.77 -14.40
N ASP A 69 -1.17 19.38 -15.54
CA ASP A 69 -0.19 18.83 -16.48
C ASP A 69 1.24 18.81 -15.87
N GLU A 70 1.60 19.81 -15.06
CA GLU A 70 2.87 19.83 -14.32
C GLU A 70 2.94 18.78 -13.20
N GLU A 71 1.82 18.54 -12.50
CA GLU A 71 1.73 17.56 -11.41
C GLU A 71 1.63 16.13 -11.91
N ARG A 72 1.07 15.91 -13.11
CA ARG A 72 0.84 14.58 -13.68
C ARG A 72 2.10 13.71 -13.71
N ASP A 73 3.19 14.25 -14.24
CA ASP A 73 4.42 13.46 -14.43
C ASP A 73 5.11 13.18 -13.08
N LYS A 74 5.08 14.16 -12.16
CA LYS A 74 5.57 13.99 -10.78
C LYS A 74 4.77 12.93 -10.02
N ALA A 75 3.45 12.96 -10.17
CA ALA A 75 2.55 12.00 -9.55
C ALA A 75 2.78 10.59 -10.10
N LEU A 76 2.98 10.45 -11.41
CA LEU A 76 3.29 9.16 -12.02
C LEU A 76 4.56 8.55 -11.45
N GLU A 77 5.65 9.33 -11.38
CA GLU A 77 6.91 8.88 -10.79
C GLU A 77 6.74 8.52 -9.30
N TYR A 78 6.06 9.37 -8.54
CA TYR A 78 5.80 9.15 -7.13
C TYR A 78 5.01 7.85 -6.88
N PHE A 79 3.82 7.69 -7.48
CA PHE A 79 2.97 6.52 -7.19
C PHE A 79 3.58 5.21 -7.68
N THR A 80 4.24 5.21 -8.85
CA THR A 80 4.90 4.00 -9.36
C THR A 80 6.11 3.63 -8.51
N GLY A 81 6.89 4.60 -8.04
CA GLY A 81 7.99 4.40 -7.11
C GLY A 81 7.52 3.85 -5.76
N GLN A 82 6.49 4.45 -5.16
CA GLN A 82 5.91 3.98 -3.91
C GLN A 82 5.37 2.55 -4.03
N TYR A 83 4.60 2.27 -5.07
CA TYR A 83 4.06 0.92 -5.31
C TYR A 83 5.19 -0.11 -5.49
N ARG A 84 6.24 0.23 -6.25
CA ARG A 84 7.40 -0.64 -6.44
C ARG A 84 8.07 -0.96 -5.10
N ASN A 85 8.30 0.03 -4.26
CA ASN A 85 8.96 -0.16 -2.97
C ASN A 85 8.15 -1.05 -2.04
N MET A 86 6.83 -0.78 -1.92
CA MET A 86 5.92 -1.61 -1.11
C MET A 86 5.86 -3.05 -1.63
N LEU A 87 5.75 -3.23 -2.94
CA LEU A 87 5.69 -4.57 -3.55
C LEU A 87 6.99 -5.35 -3.32
N VAL A 88 8.15 -4.71 -3.48
CA VAL A 88 9.45 -5.35 -3.19
C VAL A 88 9.52 -5.78 -1.73
N SER A 89 9.16 -4.91 -0.78
CA SER A 89 9.15 -5.25 0.64
C SER A 89 8.27 -6.46 0.93
N ASN A 90 7.03 -6.47 0.43
CA ASN A 90 6.11 -7.59 0.65
C ASN A 90 6.62 -8.90 0.02
N LEU A 91 7.24 -8.84 -1.15
CA LEU A 91 7.83 -10.02 -1.80
C LEU A 91 9.04 -10.55 -1.01
N ASP A 92 9.86 -9.67 -0.47
CA ASP A 92 11.00 -10.04 0.38
C ASP A 92 10.51 -10.66 1.71
N ASP A 93 9.40 -10.18 2.29
CA ASP A 93 8.78 -10.78 3.47
C ASP A 93 8.31 -12.22 3.20
N TYR A 94 7.66 -12.45 2.05
CA TYR A 94 7.31 -13.80 1.62
C TYR A 94 8.55 -14.67 1.38
N ARG A 95 9.62 -14.11 0.80
CA ARG A 95 10.89 -14.82 0.60
C ARG A 95 11.50 -15.27 1.92
N GLY A 96 11.59 -14.38 2.91
CA GLY A 96 12.08 -14.71 4.25
C GLY A 96 11.25 -15.82 4.89
N SER A 97 9.93 -15.74 4.76
CA SER A 97 9.02 -16.78 5.25
C SER A 97 9.29 -18.16 4.62
N PHE A 98 9.65 -18.22 3.34
CA PHE A 98 10.06 -19.48 2.70
C PHE A 98 11.40 -20.00 3.22
N GLU A 99 12.38 -19.13 3.49
CA GLU A 99 13.67 -19.52 4.06
C GLU A 99 13.49 -20.07 5.48
N ASP A 100 12.69 -19.41 6.31
CA ASP A 100 12.36 -19.86 7.66
C ASP A 100 11.61 -21.20 7.64
N LEU A 101 10.55 -21.33 6.86
CA LEU A 101 9.76 -22.58 6.78
C LEU A 101 10.56 -23.75 6.20
N LYS A 102 11.40 -23.49 5.18
CA LYS A 102 12.16 -24.53 4.48
C LYS A 102 13.40 -24.98 5.25
N TYR A 103 13.98 -24.16 6.13
CA TYR A 103 15.21 -24.50 6.87
C TYR A 103 15.04 -24.58 8.39
N ALA A 104 13.87 -24.25 8.96
CA ALA A 104 13.61 -24.36 10.40
C ALA A 104 13.91 -25.76 10.96
N HIS A 105 13.53 -26.81 10.23
CA HIS A 105 13.74 -28.21 10.62
C HIS A 105 15.20 -28.69 10.47
N LEU A 106 16.04 -27.96 9.72
CA LEU A 106 17.47 -28.26 9.58
C LEU A 106 18.32 -27.60 10.67
N MET A 107 17.79 -26.58 11.35
CA MET A 107 18.48 -25.88 12.45
C MET A 107 18.26 -26.52 13.83
N THR A 108 17.29 -27.45 13.98
CA THR A 108 17.00 -28.10 15.29
C THR A 108 17.74 -29.41 15.53
N ARG A 109 18.45 -29.97 14.54
CA ARG A 109 19.34 -31.12 14.75
C ARG A 109 20.78 -30.63 14.90
N ARG A 110 21.15 -30.21 16.11
CA ARG A 110 22.55 -30.32 16.52
C ARG A 110 22.88 -31.82 16.65
N PRO A 111 23.82 -32.38 15.89
CA PRO A 111 24.38 -33.68 16.22
C PRO A 111 25.14 -33.53 17.54
N ASN A 112 24.87 -34.42 18.50
CA ASN A 112 25.77 -34.67 19.62
C ASN A 112 27.08 -35.29 19.11
#